data_AF-A0A1F9WYM5-F1
#
_entry.id   AF-A0A1F9WYM5-F1
#
_cell.length_a   1.000
_cell.length_b   1.000
_cell.length_c   1.000
_cell.angle_alpha   90.00
_cell.angle_beta   90.00
_cell.angle_gamma   90.00
#
_symmetry.space_group_name_H-M   'P 1'
#
loop_
_entity.id
_entity.type
_entity.pdbx_description
1 polymer ?
#
loop_
_entity_poly.entity_id
_entity_poly.type
_entity_poly.pdbx_seq_one_letter_code
_entity_poly.pdbx_strand_id
1 'polypeptide(L)' 'METTETKLIETAKRYLKSTYGEDTVSMDVKTNTVKSGTGEMNVDCTVSVDGSRSNWNKTFFFKNGEVVRMTYRMR' A
#
# COMPACT_ATOMS: atom_id res chain seq x y z
N MET A 1 -17.77 7.28 9.95
CA MET A 1 -16.34 7.29 10.32
C MET A 1 -15.59 6.60 9.19
N GLU A 2 -14.79 7.35 8.42
CA GLU A 2 -13.84 6.74 7.50
C GLU A 2 -12.91 5.85 8.32
N THR A 3 -12.88 4.55 8.01
CA THR A 3 -12.15 3.56 8.80
C THR A 3 -10.65 3.86 8.74
N THR A 4 -9.93 3.56 9.82
CA THR A 4 -8.46 3.68 9.88
C THR A 4 -7.80 3.00 8.66
N GLU A 5 -8.37 1.90 8.17
CA GLU A 5 -7.90 1.19 7.00
C GLU A 5 -7.99 1.99 5.70
N THR A 6 -9.10 2.69 5.42
CA THR A 6 -9.21 3.56 4.23
C THR A 6 -8.09 4.61 4.21
N LYS A 7 -7.77 5.21 5.35
CA LYS A 7 -6.67 6.18 5.45
C LYS A 7 -5.29 5.54 5.20
N LEU A 8 -5.07 4.32 5.67
CA LEU A 8 -3.83 3.58 5.42
C LEU A 8 -3.70 3.20 3.94
N ILE A 9 -4.79 2.77 3.30
CA ILE A 9 -4.85 2.49 1.86
C ILE A 9 -4.50 3.75 1.07
N GLU A 10 -5.13 4.88 1.36
CA GLU A 10 -4.83 6.13 0.65
C GLU A 10 -3.38 6.59 0.87
N THR A 11 -2.83 6.38 2.06
CA THR A 11 -1.42 6.69 2.35
C THR A 11 -0.47 5.76 1.58
N ALA A 12 -0.79 4.46 1.50
CA ALA A 12 -0.04 3.50 0.70
C ALA A 12 -0.08 3.85 -0.81
N LYS A 13 -1.25 4.21 -1.35
CA LYS A 13 -1.41 4.67 -2.74
C LYS A 13 -0.57 5.91 -3.03
N ARG A 14 -0.62 6.91 -2.14
CA ARG A 14 0.22 8.13 -2.27
C ARG A 14 1.71 7.77 -2.28
N TYR A 15 2.14 6.89 -1.38
CA TYR A 15 3.52 6.43 -1.31
C TYR A 15 3.96 5.72 -2.61
N LEU A 16 3.13 4.83 -3.16
CA LEU A 16 3.43 4.16 -4.44
C LEU A 16 3.60 5.16 -5.59
N LYS A 17 2.70 6.14 -5.68
CA LYS A 17 2.76 7.16 -6.73
C LYS A 17 3.99 8.05 -6.59
N SER A 18 4.27 8.56 -5.39
CA SER A 18 5.37 9.49 -5.16
C SER A 18 6.75 8.83 -5.24
N THR A 19 6.86 7.57 -4.83
CA THR A 19 8.15 6.87 -4.73
C THR A 19 8.50 6.10 -6.00
N TYR A 20 7.50 5.48 -6.65
CA TYR A 20 7.73 4.58 -7.78
C TYR A 20 7.04 5.01 -9.07
N GLY A 21 6.27 6.11 -9.05
CA GLY A 21 5.45 6.52 -10.20
C GLY A 21 4.26 5.60 -10.48
N GLU A 22 4.01 4.62 -9.61
CA GLU A 22 2.98 3.58 -9.78
C GLU A 22 1.57 4.14 -9.54
N ASP A 23 0.70 4.01 -10.53
CA ASP A 23 -0.74 4.22 -10.37
C ASP A 23 -1.40 2.94 -9.85
N THR A 24 -2.11 3.04 -8.72
CA THR A 24 -2.83 1.90 -8.15
C THR A 24 -4.12 1.65 -8.92
N VAL A 25 -4.22 0.50 -9.58
CA VAL A 25 -5.42 0.06 -10.32
C VAL A 25 -6.37 -0.68 -9.38
N SER A 26 -5.84 -1.58 -8.56
CA SER A 26 -6.58 -2.30 -7.51
C SER A 26 -5.67 -2.55 -6.31
N MET A 27 -6.26 -2.63 -5.12
CA MET A 27 -5.56 -2.93 -3.88
C MET A 27 -6.52 -3.62 -2.92
N ASP A 28 -6.23 -4.88 -2.63
CA ASP A 28 -6.99 -5.73 -1.71
C ASP A 28 -6.16 -5.98 -0.46
N VAL A 29 -6.64 -5.52 0.70
CA VAL A 29 -5.96 -5.73 1.98
C VAL A 29 -6.08 -7.20 2.39
N LYS A 30 -4.94 -7.84 2.64
CA LYS A 30 -4.85 -9.24 3.08
C LYS A 30 -4.77 -9.34 4.59
N THR A 31 -3.88 -8.54 5.18
CA THR A 31 -3.69 -8.44 6.61
C THR A 31 -3.39 -7.00 6.99
N ASN A 32 -3.91 -6.57 8.15
CA ASN A 32 -3.66 -5.25 8.70
C ASN A 32 -3.41 -5.37 10.20
N THR A 33 -2.18 -5.10 10.61
CA THR A 33 -1.76 -5.12 12.02
C THR A 33 -1.52 -3.72 12.57
N VAL A 34 -1.82 -2.67 11.79
CA VAL A 34 -1.54 -1.29 12.17
C VAL A 34 -2.45 -0.87 13.33
N LYS A 35 -1.84 -0.53 14.46
CA LYS A 35 -2.50 -0.01 15.66
C LYS A 35 -1.92 1.34 15.98
N SER A 36 -2.78 2.34 16.20
CA SER A 36 -2.38 3.72 16.49
C SER A 36 -1.33 4.26 15.50
N GLY A 37 -1.50 3.93 14.20
CA GLY A 37 -0.62 4.38 13.12
C GLY A 37 0.73 3.64 13.00
N THR A 38 0.97 2.57 13.77
CA THR A 38 2.19 1.78 13.69
C THR A 38 1.89 0.30 13.47
N GLY A 39 2.62 -0.35 12.56
CA GLY A 39 2.46 -1.77 12.24
C GLY A 39 2.66 -2.02 10.75
N GLU A 40 2.07 -3.10 10.23
CA GLU A 40 2.18 -3.45 8.82
C GLU A 40 0.83 -3.76 8.17
N MET A 41 0.75 -3.48 6.88
CA MET A 41 -0.40 -3.81 6.03
C MET A 41 0.09 -4.56 4.80
N ASN A 42 -0.33 -5.82 4.65
CA ASN A 42 -0.08 -6.61 3.44
C ASN A 42 -1.26 -6.49 2.48
N VAL A 43 -0.96 -6.29 1.20
CA VAL A 43 -1.96 -6.15 0.15
C VAL A 43 -1.59 -7.00 -1.06
N ASP A 44 -2.60 -7.50 -1.75
CA ASP A 44 -2.49 -7.89 -3.16
C ASP A 44 -2.93 -6.68 -4.00
N CYS A 45 -2.15 -6.28 -4.99
CA CYS A 45 -2.45 -5.09 -5.79
C CYS A 45 -2.06 -5.25 -7.25
N THR A 46 -2.78 -4.53 -8.12
CA THR A 46 -2.39 -4.28 -9.49
C THR A 46 -1.98 -2.82 -9.61
N VAL A 47 -0.78 -2.58 -10.14
CA VAL A 47 -0.24 -1.24 -10.39
C VAL A 47 0.03 -1.05 -11.88
N SER A 48 0.02 0.20 -12.32
CA SER A 48 0.34 0.61 -13.69
C SER A 48 1.51 1.60 -13.67
N VAL A 49 2.51 1.37 -14.52
CA VAL A 49 3.60 2.33 -14.80
C VAL A 49 3.66 2.50 -16.31
N ASP A 50 3.51 3.73 -16.80
CA ASP A 50 3.49 4.06 -18.24
C ASP A 50 2.55 3.16 -19.07
N GLY A 51 1.38 2.85 -18.50
CA GLY A 51 0.36 1.99 -19.12
C GLY A 51 0.61 0.49 -19.00
N SER A 52 1.79 0.05 -18.54
CA SER A 52 2.10 -1.36 -18.28
C SER A 52 1.60 -1.79 -16.91
N ARG A 53 0.71 -2.78 -16.87
CA ARG A 53 0.12 -3.29 -15.62
C ARG A 53 0.88 -4.51 -15.08
N SER A 54 1.01 -4.60 -13.76
CA SER A 54 1.64 -5.73 -13.07
C SER A 54 0.99 -6.01 -11.73
N ASN A 55 1.03 -7.28 -11.31
CA ASN A 55 0.43 -7.76 -10.06
C ASN A 55 1.50 -8.03 -9.01
N TRP A 56 1.26 -7.58 -7.79
CA TRP A 56 2.23 -7.64 -6.71
C TRP A 56 1.56 -8.00 -5.39
N ASN A 57 2.31 -8.71 -4.54
CA ASN A 57 2.05 -8.74 -3.12
C ASN A 57 3.02 -7.76 -2.43
N LYS A 58 2.48 -6.74 -1.76
CA LYS A 58 3.25 -5.67 -1.13
C LYS A 58 2.94 -5.59 0.37
N THR A 59 3.95 -5.39 1.20
CA THR A 59 3.80 -5.11 2.63
C THR A 59 4.31 -3.70 2.92
N PHE A 60 3.42 -2.85 3.42
CA PHE A 60 3.72 -1.49 3.87
C PHE A 60 3.94 -1.48 5.37
N PHE A 61 5.04 -0.86 5.81
CA PHE A 61 5.37 -0.67 7.21
C PHE A 61 5.06 0.77 7.60
N PHE A 62 4.17 0.95 8.57
CA PHE A 62 3.70 2.24 9.04
C PHE A 62 4.36 2.63 10.35
N LYS A 63 4.66 3.91 10.49
CA LYS A 63 5.02 4.56 11.75
C LYS A 63 4.36 5.93 11.81
N ASN A 64 3.64 6.23 12.90
CA ASN A 64 2.88 7.47 13.06
C ASN A 64 1.91 7.78 11.89
N GLY A 65 1.34 6.73 11.28
CA GLY A 65 0.40 6.86 10.16
C GLY A 65 1.05 6.97 8.78
N GLU A 66 2.37 7.08 8.69
CA GLU A 66 3.13 7.23 7.45
C GLU A 66 3.87 5.95 7.06
N VAL A 67 4.05 5.71 5.77
CA VAL A 67 4.85 4.58 5.26
C VAL A 67 6.33 4.90 5.43
N VAL A 68 7.03 4.09 6.20
CA VAL A 68 8.49 4.23 6.41
C VAL A 68 9.31 3.21 5.63
N ARG A 69 8.67 2.11 5.21
CA ARG A 69 9.31 1.04 4.45
C ARG A 69 8.26 0.26 3.68
N MET A 70 8.69 -0.36 2.59
CA MET A 70 7.87 -1.29 1.83
C MET A 70 8.69 -2.47 1.33
N THR A 71 8.09 -3.66 1.32
CA THR A 71 8.65 -4.85 0.66
C THR A 71 7.66 -5.40 -0.36
N TYR A 72 8.15 -5.98 -1.44
CA TYR A 72 7.33 -6.51 -2.52
C TYR A 72 7.87 -7.82 -3.07
N ARG A 73 6.96 -8.62 -3.61
CA ARG A 73 7.28 -9.77 -4.47
C ARG A 73 6.24 -9.86 -5.59
N MET A 74 6.68 -10.32 -6.76
CA MET A 74 5.75 -10.64 -7.85
C MET A 74 4.77 -11.71 -7.39
N ARG A 75 3.52 -11.59 -7.83
CA ARG A 75 2.47 -12.57 -7.57
C ARG A 75 2.39 -13.59 -8.69
#